data_AF-A0A4R0JXV6-F1
#
_entry.id   AF-A0A4R0JXV6-F1
#
_cell.length_a   1.000
_cell.length_b   1.000
_cell.length_c   1.000
_cell.angle_alpha   90.00
_cell.angle_beta   90.00
_cell.angle_gamma   90.00
#
_symmetry.space_group_name_H-M   'P 1'
#
loop_
_entity.id
_entity.type
_entity.pdbx_description
1 polymer ?
#
loop_
_entity_poly.entity_id
_entity_poly.type
_entity_poly.pdbx_seq_one_letter_code
_entity_poly.pdbx_strand_id
1 'polypeptide(L)'
;MTLSVLAGFFGGLLLLVAAVGGGFELRELKVPKVTAVGRLVSAVVGITLVFVAIMVSPVVAQSDEASRSIVPDSQTEAHAPSAAAETPTSIDFTIQDVLGEDQITEQVKVQVDDRVVGTLTVDVAHPTATLTVTVLKPGTHTYILSSLSTFDYEGEMVEVPGSGDGQLDVSAGKLFKLRYEFGEEELMLRLE
;
A
#
# COMPACT_ATOMS: atom_id res chain seq x y z
N MET A 1 8.31 8.48 0.46
CA MET A 1 9.25 7.52 1.09
C MET A 1 8.57 6.97 2.32
N THR A 2 8.56 5.65 2.53
CA THR A 2 7.88 5.05 3.70
C THR A 2 8.70 5.29 4.98
N LEU A 3 8.02 5.28 6.12
CA LEU A 3 8.63 5.47 7.44
C LEU A 3 9.75 4.44 7.72
N SER A 4 9.59 3.21 7.25
CA SER A 4 10.58 2.13 7.37
C SER A 4 11.88 2.42 6.63
N VAL A 5 11.79 2.94 5.39
CA VAL A 5 12.97 3.32 4.59
C VAL A 5 13.72 4.48 5.26
N LEU A 6 12.98 5.46 5.79
CA LEU A 6 13.57 6.59 6.50
C LEU A 6 14.29 6.14 7.79
N ALA A 7 13.61 5.34 8.62
CA ALA A 7 14.17 4.80 9.86
C ALA A 7 15.41 3.93 9.61
N GLY A 8 15.38 3.07 8.59
CA GLY A 8 16.52 2.24 8.19
C GLY A 8 17.73 3.05 7.74
N PHE A 9 17.52 4.09 6.93
CA PHE A 9 18.60 4.97 6.46
C PHE A 9 19.27 5.72 7.62
N PHE A 10 18.48 6.37 8.49
CA PHE A 10 19.02 7.10 9.64
C PHE A 10 19.65 6.17 10.68
N GLY A 11 19.04 5.01 10.94
CA GLY A 11 19.59 3.99 11.83
C GLY A 11 20.95 3.48 11.35
N GLY A 12 21.07 3.15 10.06
CA GLY A 12 22.33 2.74 9.44
C GLY A 12 23.40 3.84 9.49
N LEU A 13 23.03 5.09 9.20
CA LEU A 13 23.94 6.23 9.27
C LEU A 13 24.49 6.45 10.69
N LEU A 14 23.64 6.37 11.72
CA LEU A 14 24.06 6.52 13.12
C LEU A 14 24.99 5.39 13.58
N LEU A 15 24.74 4.15 13.14
CA LEU A 15 25.64 3.02 13.38
C LEU A 15 26.99 3.22 12.71
N LEU A 16 27.01 3.77 11.49
CA LEU A 16 28.25 4.09 10.79
C LEU A 16 29.05 5.15 11.56
N VAL A 17 28.40 6.22 12.02
CA VAL A 17 29.03 7.25 12.87
C VAL A 17 29.56 6.64 14.18
N ALA A 18 28.82 5.72 14.80
CA ALA A 18 29.26 5.02 16.00
C ALA A 18 30.51 4.15 15.75
N ALA A 19 30.51 3.38 14.65
CA ALA A 19 31.58 2.45 14.29
C ALA A 19 32.85 3.18 13.88
N VAL A 20 32.73 4.14 12.95
CA VAL A 20 33.86 4.88 12.39
C VAL A 20 34.41 5.89 13.39
N GLY A 21 33.56 6.41 14.29
CA GLY A 21 33.99 7.29 15.38
C GLY A 21 34.66 8.54 14.86
N GLY A 22 33.86 9.47 14.31
CA GLY A 22 34.29 10.66 13.60
C GLY A 22 35.59 11.26 14.14
N GLY A 23 36.55 11.46 13.22
CA GLY A 23 37.91 11.91 13.51
C GLY A 23 38.82 11.84 12.29
N PHE A 24 38.25 12.00 11.09
CA PHE A 24 39.04 12.06 9.86
C PHE A 24 39.69 13.42 9.75
N GLU A 25 41.02 13.42 9.82
CA GLU A 25 41.84 14.56 9.40
C GLU A 25 42.25 14.32 7.93
N LEU A 26 41.37 14.68 7.01
CA LEU A 26 41.77 14.91 5.63
C LEU A 26 42.45 16.29 5.61
N ARG A 27 43.55 16.43 4.87
CA ARG A 27 44.41 17.64 4.89
C ARG A 27 43.69 18.97 4.66
N GLU A 28 42.45 18.94 4.16
CA GLU A 28 41.62 20.12 3.87
C GLU A 28 40.25 20.12 4.58
N LEU A 29 39.88 19.07 5.32
CA LEU A 29 38.60 18.98 6.03
C LEU A 29 38.77 18.40 7.44
N LYS A 30 38.62 19.25 8.44
CA LYS A 30 38.69 18.86 9.85
C LYS A 30 37.30 18.50 10.36
N VAL A 31 37.00 17.20 10.40
CA VAL A 31 35.76 16.72 11.01
C VAL A 31 35.96 16.67 12.52
N PRO A 32 35.11 17.33 13.33
CA PRO A 32 35.26 17.34 14.78
C PRO A 32 35.18 15.93 15.35
N LYS A 33 36.05 15.65 16.33
CA LYS A 33 36.15 14.33 16.94
C LYS A 33 34.91 14.06 17.79
N VAL A 34 34.18 13.00 17.48
CA VAL A 34 33.03 12.59 18.29
C VAL A 34 33.54 11.97 19.58
N THR A 35 33.05 12.45 20.72
CA THR A 35 33.45 11.92 22.04
C THR A 35 32.97 10.49 22.21
N ALA A 36 33.65 9.70 23.05
CA ALA A 36 33.27 8.31 23.30
C ALA A 36 31.81 8.15 23.76
N VAL A 37 31.31 9.13 24.52
CA VAL A 37 29.90 9.19 24.95
C VAL A 37 28.95 9.39 23.77
N GLY A 38 29.30 10.30 22.84
CA GLY A 38 28.50 10.52 21.63
C GLY A 38 28.38 9.25 20.77
N ARG A 39 29.44 8.45 20.69
CA ARG A 39 29.44 7.17 19.97
C ARG A 39 28.52 6.12 20.61
N LEU A 40 28.47 6.09 21.94
CA LEU A 40 27.61 5.14 22.65
C LEU A 40 26.13 5.50 22.43
N VAL A 41 25.78 6.79 22.54
CA VAL A 41 24.41 7.25 22.32
C VAL A 41 23.98 6.99 20.87
N SER A 42 24.83 7.30 19.89
CA SER A 42 24.50 7.06 18.49
C SER A 42 24.35 5.56 18.18
N ALA A 43 25.12 4.69 18.82
CA ALA A 43 24.97 3.25 18.68
C ALA A 43 23.61 2.77 19.18
N VAL A 44 23.20 3.17 20.39
CA VAL A 44 21.92 2.74 20.99
C VAL A 44 20.73 3.21 20.14
N VAL A 45 20.75 4.49 19.72
CA VAL A 45 19.68 5.06 18.88
C VAL A 45 19.67 4.38 17.51
N GLY A 46 20.84 4.16 16.90
CA GLY A 46 20.97 3.48 15.60
C GLY A 46 20.43 2.05 15.62
N ILE A 47 20.79 1.25 16.64
CA ILE A 47 20.27 -0.11 16.82
C ILE A 47 18.74 -0.10 16.95
N THR A 48 18.21 0.81 17.77
CA THR A 48 16.77 0.91 18.01
C THR A 48 16.01 1.22 16.72
N LEU A 49 16.49 2.19 15.93
CA LEU A 49 15.86 2.55 14.65
C LEU A 49 15.95 1.43 13.61
N VAL A 50 17.07 0.72 13.52
CA VAL A 50 17.20 -0.46 12.64
C VAL A 50 16.22 -1.56 13.05
N PHE A 51 16.05 -1.79 14.35
CA PHE A 51 15.12 -2.79 14.85
C PHE A 51 13.66 -2.45 14.53
N VAL A 52 13.27 -1.18 14.72
CA VAL A 52 11.95 -0.68 14.31
C VAL A 52 11.75 -0.81 12.80
N ALA A 53 12.77 -0.48 11.99
CA ALA A 53 12.70 -0.61 10.54
C ALA A 53 12.46 -2.07 10.12
N ILE A 54 13.10 -3.05 10.76
CA ILE A 54 12.90 -4.47 10.49
C ILE A 54 11.49 -4.91 10.90
N MET A 55 11.02 -4.51 12.09
CA MET A 55 9.71 -4.91 12.62
C MET A 55 8.53 -4.35 11.83
N VAL A 56 8.68 -3.15 11.28
CA VAL A 56 7.63 -2.45 10.51
C VAL A 56 7.75 -2.73 9.00
N SER A 57 8.82 -3.40 8.55
CA SER A 57 8.93 -3.75 7.13
C SER A 57 8.09 -4.99 6.83
N PRO A 58 7.07 -4.90 5.95
CA PRO A 58 6.47 -6.10 5.38
C PRO A 58 7.59 -6.87 4.68
N VAL A 59 7.70 -8.17 4.95
CA VAL A 59 8.64 -9.07 4.27
C VAL A 59 8.35 -8.98 2.78
N VAL A 60 9.13 -8.16 2.07
CA VAL A 60 9.15 -8.12 0.62
C VAL A 60 9.84 -9.41 0.20
N ALA A 61 9.06 -10.43 -0.10
CA ALA A 61 9.53 -11.58 -0.85
C ALA A 61 10.03 -11.05 -2.20
N GLN A 62 11.36 -10.92 -2.33
CA GLN A 62 11.99 -10.71 -3.63
C GLN A 62 11.72 -11.94 -4.48
N SER A 63 10.74 -11.84 -5.37
CA SER A 63 10.63 -12.75 -6.50
C SER A 63 11.84 -12.49 -7.41
N ASP A 64 12.77 -13.42 -7.38
CA ASP A 64 13.78 -13.64 -8.42
C ASP A 64 13.06 -13.85 -9.77
N GLU A 65 12.88 -12.79 -10.56
CA GLU A 65 12.75 -12.92 -12.01
C GLU A 65 14.07 -12.57 -12.68
N ALA A 66 15.08 -13.37 -12.35
CA ALA A 66 16.15 -13.68 -13.28
C ALA A 66 15.63 -14.71 -14.29
N SER A 67 14.87 -14.27 -15.29
CA SER A 67 14.69 -15.06 -16.51
C SER A 67 15.01 -14.20 -17.74
N ARG A 68 16.30 -14.22 -18.05
CA ARG A 68 16.85 -13.83 -19.35
C ARG A 68 16.18 -14.67 -20.44
N SER A 69 15.45 -14.04 -21.35
CA SER A 69 15.28 -14.58 -22.70
C SER A 69 15.65 -13.51 -23.70
N ILE A 70 16.90 -13.59 -24.15
CA ILE A 70 17.45 -12.80 -25.25
C ILE A 70 17.47 -13.73 -26.47
N VAL A 71 16.52 -13.51 -27.42
CA VAL A 71 16.67 -13.42 -28.91
C VAL A 71 17.17 -14.70 -29.66
N PRO A 72 16.70 -15.11 -30.89
CA PRO A 72 16.40 -14.26 -32.05
C PRO A 72 15.18 -14.61 -32.95
N ASP A 73 14.89 -13.59 -33.75
CA ASP A 73 14.19 -13.54 -35.04
C ASP A 73 14.36 -14.80 -35.93
N SER A 74 13.24 -15.30 -36.46
CA SER A 74 13.19 -16.19 -37.63
C SER A 74 11.82 -16.06 -38.27
N GLN A 75 11.79 -15.29 -39.36
CA GLN A 75 10.74 -15.30 -40.37
C GLN A 75 10.61 -16.71 -40.97
N THR A 76 9.42 -17.30 -40.96
CA THR A 76 8.95 -18.25 -41.99
C THR A 76 7.41 -18.26 -42.02
N GLU A 77 6.88 -17.71 -43.11
CA GLU A 77 5.67 -18.02 -43.86
C GLU A 77 4.47 -18.77 -43.23
N ALA A 78 3.32 -18.11 -43.37
CA ALA A 78 1.95 -18.60 -43.53
C ALA A 78 1.69 -20.12 -43.47
N HIS A 79 0.86 -20.53 -42.50
CA HIS A 79 -0.37 -21.31 -42.70
C HIS A 79 -1.23 -21.22 -41.43
N ALA A 80 -2.47 -20.74 -41.59
CA ALA A 80 -3.49 -20.79 -40.54
C ALA A 80 -3.87 -22.26 -40.26
N PRO A 81 -4.16 -22.58 -39.00
CA PRO A 81 -5.57 -22.70 -38.63
C PRO A 81 -5.90 -21.64 -37.59
N SER A 82 -7.07 -21.03 -37.78
CA SER A 82 -7.74 -20.15 -36.83
C SER A 82 -7.94 -20.90 -35.50
N ALA A 83 -6.93 -20.81 -34.64
CA ALA A 83 -7.11 -20.97 -33.21
C ALA A 83 -7.99 -19.80 -32.78
N ALA A 84 -9.20 -20.12 -32.32
CA ALA A 84 -10.01 -19.15 -31.60
C ALA A 84 -9.14 -18.58 -30.49
N ALA A 85 -8.75 -17.31 -30.62
CA ALA A 85 -8.15 -16.58 -29.54
C ALA A 85 -9.17 -16.62 -28.39
N GLU A 86 -8.88 -17.40 -27.36
CA GLU A 86 -9.64 -17.41 -26.12
C GLU A 86 -9.68 -15.96 -25.65
N THR A 87 -10.84 -15.33 -25.84
CA THR A 87 -11.04 -13.96 -25.39
C THR A 87 -10.89 -14.04 -23.87
N PRO A 88 -9.99 -13.27 -23.23
CA PRO A 88 -9.83 -13.35 -21.79
C PRO A 88 -11.20 -13.09 -21.18
N THR A 89 -11.76 -14.09 -20.51
CA THR A 89 -13.08 -14.01 -19.91
C THR A 89 -13.00 -13.11 -18.70
N SER A 90 -13.12 -11.80 -18.92
CA SER A 90 -13.24 -10.85 -17.83
C SER A 90 -14.55 -11.10 -17.08
N ILE A 91 -14.50 -10.98 -15.77
CA ILE A 91 -15.68 -11.04 -14.91
C ILE A 91 -15.86 -9.70 -14.23
N ASP A 92 -17.13 -9.34 -14.04
CA ASP A 92 -17.52 -8.13 -13.32
C ASP A 92 -18.07 -8.52 -11.95
N PHE A 93 -17.76 -7.72 -10.94
CA PHE A 93 -18.40 -7.75 -9.63
C PHE A 93 -18.68 -6.32 -9.17
N THR A 94 -19.50 -6.17 -8.13
CA THR A 94 -19.92 -4.86 -7.63
C THR A 94 -19.46 -4.68 -6.19
N ILE A 95 -18.97 -3.48 -5.88
CA ILE A 95 -18.74 -3.01 -4.51
C ILE A 95 -19.80 -1.95 -4.23
N GLN A 96 -20.47 -2.06 -3.09
CA GLN A 96 -21.45 -1.10 -2.61
C GLN A 96 -20.99 -0.47 -1.31
N ASP A 97 -21.19 0.83 -1.22
CA ASP A 97 -21.02 1.64 -0.03
C ASP A 97 -22.35 2.31 0.34
N VAL A 98 -22.60 2.45 1.64
CA VAL A 98 -23.73 3.16 2.24
C VAL A 98 -23.19 4.09 3.32
N LEU A 99 -23.58 5.36 3.26
CA LEU A 99 -23.20 6.38 4.23
C LEU A 99 -23.52 5.93 5.67
N GLY A 100 -22.53 6.02 6.56
CA GLY A 100 -22.66 5.67 7.96
C GLY A 100 -23.54 6.65 8.76
N GLU A 101 -23.87 6.24 9.99
CA GLU A 101 -24.53 7.13 10.95
C GLU A 101 -23.58 8.28 11.33
N ASP A 102 -24.13 9.48 11.51
CA ASP A 102 -23.41 10.73 11.82
C ASP A 102 -22.36 11.18 10.78
N GLN A 103 -22.27 10.48 9.65
CA GLN A 103 -21.39 10.83 8.55
C GLN A 103 -22.11 11.77 7.57
N ILE A 104 -21.40 12.81 7.14
CA ILE A 104 -21.87 13.80 6.17
C ILE A 104 -21.43 13.44 4.76
N THR A 105 -20.19 12.99 4.59
CA THR A 105 -19.67 12.51 3.30
C THR A 105 -18.57 11.47 3.49
N GLU A 106 -18.38 10.64 2.47
CA GLU A 106 -17.25 9.75 2.33
C GLU A 106 -16.70 9.76 0.92
N GLN A 107 -15.38 9.59 0.82
CA GLN A 107 -14.75 9.13 -0.41
C GLN A 107 -13.88 7.92 -0.12
N VAL A 108 -14.14 6.80 -0.80
CA VAL A 108 -13.39 5.55 -0.65
C VAL A 108 -12.72 5.19 -1.96
N LYS A 109 -11.39 5.28 -2.00
CA LYS A 109 -10.59 4.82 -3.11
C LYS A 109 -10.41 3.30 -3.02
N VAL A 110 -10.72 2.60 -4.11
CA VAL A 110 -10.64 1.14 -4.19
C VAL A 110 -9.51 0.72 -5.12
N GLN A 111 -8.66 -0.18 -4.64
CA GLN A 111 -7.59 -0.83 -5.39
C GLN A 111 -7.77 -2.35 -5.33
N VAL A 112 -7.64 -3.02 -6.47
CA VAL A 112 -7.70 -4.48 -6.61
C VAL A 112 -6.53 -4.93 -7.48
N ASP A 113 -5.78 -5.95 -7.03
CA ASP A 113 -4.54 -6.44 -7.67
C ASP A 113 -3.57 -5.30 -8.06
N ASP A 114 -3.27 -4.42 -7.10
CA ASP A 114 -2.38 -3.27 -7.28
C ASP A 114 -2.83 -2.20 -8.30
N ARG A 115 -4.06 -2.30 -8.80
CA ARG A 115 -4.66 -1.31 -9.70
C ARG A 115 -5.80 -0.57 -9.03
N VAL A 116 -5.77 0.76 -9.09
CA VAL A 116 -6.91 1.59 -8.68
C VAL A 116 -8.07 1.35 -9.65
N VAL A 117 -9.20 0.85 -9.13
CA VAL A 117 -10.38 0.48 -9.94
C VAL A 117 -11.47 1.54 -9.90
N GLY A 118 -11.46 2.42 -8.90
CA GLY A 118 -12.39 3.54 -8.82
C GLY A 118 -12.44 4.18 -7.43
N THR A 119 -13.37 5.11 -7.28
CA THR A 119 -13.68 5.77 -6.02
C THR A 119 -15.19 5.72 -5.80
N LEU A 120 -15.61 5.29 -4.60
CA LEU A 120 -16.98 5.42 -4.13
C LEU A 120 -17.12 6.77 -3.43
N THR A 121 -18.22 7.46 -3.66
CA THR A 121 -18.52 8.72 -2.98
C THR A 121 -19.96 8.69 -2.54
N VAL A 122 -20.16 8.83 -1.23
CA VAL A 122 -21.48 8.95 -0.61
C VAL A 122 -21.57 10.27 0.13
N ASP A 123 -22.78 10.81 0.18
CA ASP A 123 -23.11 12.04 0.89
C ASP A 123 -24.58 12.01 1.32
N VAL A 124 -25.03 13.00 2.08
CA VAL A 124 -26.41 13.08 2.58
C VAL A 124 -27.45 13.06 1.45
N ALA A 125 -27.14 13.56 0.25
CA ALA A 125 -28.03 13.54 -0.91
C ALA A 125 -27.97 12.20 -1.67
N HIS A 126 -26.83 11.51 -1.63
CA HIS A 126 -26.54 10.24 -2.29
C HIS A 126 -25.98 9.24 -1.27
N PRO A 127 -26.82 8.68 -0.38
CA PRO A 127 -26.37 7.88 0.76
C PRO A 127 -25.89 6.48 0.35
N THR A 128 -25.84 6.16 -0.94
CA THR A 128 -25.41 4.86 -1.44
C THR A 128 -24.67 5.04 -2.75
N ALA A 129 -23.51 4.38 -2.87
CA ALA A 129 -22.70 4.36 -4.07
C ALA A 129 -22.40 2.92 -4.47
N THR A 130 -22.21 2.69 -5.78
CA THR A 130 -21.83 1.38 -6.32
C THR A 130 -20.73 1.53 -7.34
N LEU A 131 -19.74 0.63 -7.29
CA LEU A 131 -18.63 0.56 -8.22
C LEU A 131 -18.62 -0.83 -8.86
N THR A 132 -18.67 -0.88 -10.19
CA THR A 132 -18.48 -2.14 -10.93
C THR A 132 -17.00 -2.30 -11.24
N VAL A 133 -16.45 -3.45 -10.88
CA VAL A 133 -15.03 -3.78 -11.04
C VAL A 133 -14.89 -4.98 -11.96
N THR A 134 -14.01 -4.85 -12.95
CA THR A 134 -13.70 -5.90 -13.92
C THR A 134 -12.32 -6.50 -13.66
N VAL A 135 -12.24 -7.82 -13.52
CA VAL A 135 -10.98 -8.59 -13.40
C VAL A 135 -10.89 -9.69 -14.46
N LEU A 136 -9.68 -10.17 -14.77
CA LEU A 136 -9.44 -11.09 -15.89
C LEU A 136 -9.88 -12.53 -15.62
N LYS A 137 -9.95 -12.95 -14.36
CA LYS A 137 -10.25 -14.33 -13.97
C LYS A 137 -11.04 -14.34 -12.65
N PRO A 138 -11.91 -15.33 -12.42
CA PRO A 138 -12.48 -15.59 -11.09
C PRO A 138 -11.40 -16.13 -10.13
N GLY A 139 -11.66 -16.01 -8.84
CA GLY A 139 -10.82 -16.55 -7.77
C GLY A 139 -10.50 -15.52 -6.69
N THR A 140 -9.38 -15.71 -6.00
CA THR A 140 -8.95 -14.81 -4.92
C THR A 140 -8.14 -13.63 -5.46
N HIS A 141 -8.56 -12.42 -5.10
CA HIS A 141 -7.89 -11.16 -5.44
C HIS A 141 -7.61 -10.37 -4.17
N THR A 142 -6.51 -9.60 -4.17
CA THR A 142 -6.19 -8.69 -3.07
C THR A 142 -6.87 -7.36 -3.29
N TYR A 143 -7.26 -6.70 -2.20
CA TYR A 143 -7.79 -5.35 -2.25
C TYR A 143 -7.13 -4.44 -1.22
N ILE A 144 -7.11 -3.15 -1.53
CA ILE A 144 -6.73 -2.06 -0.63
C ILE A 144 -7.78 -0.96 -0.75
N LEU A 145 -8.17 -0.41 0.39
CA LEU A 145 -9.13 0.67 0.55
C LEU A 145 -8.43 1.83 1.25
N SER A 146 -8.77 3.05 0.84
CA SER A 146 -8.38 4.26 1.54
C SER A 146 -9.54 5.22 1.52
N SER A 147 -10.00 5.67 2.69
CA SER A 147 -11.12 6.57 2.82
C SER A 147 -10.74 7.90 3.47
N LEU A 148 -11.56 8.91 3.18
CA LEU A 148 -11.65 10.13 3.97
C LEU A 148 -13.14 10.38 4.21
N SER A 149 -13.52 10.36 5.49
CA SER A 149 -14.90 10.50 5.94
C SER A 149 -15.04 11.81 6.71
N THR A 150 -16.12 12.56 6.48
CA THR A 150 -16.45 13.73 7.28
C THR A 150 -17.64 13.42 8.17
N PHE A 151 -17.51 13.66 9.47
CA PHE A 151 -18.53 13.46 10.48
C PHE A 151 -18.97 14.80 11.09
N ASP A 152 -20.20 14.86 11.58
CA ASP A 152 -20.69 15.96 12.41
C ASP A 152 -20.70 15.51 13.88
N TYR A 153 -19.72 15.99 14.66
CA TYR A 153 -19.65 15.74 16.10
C TYR A 153 -20.05 17.01 16.86
N GLU A 154 -21.28 17.03 17.38
CA GLU A 154 -21.83 18.15 18.16
C GLU A 154 -21.81 19.52 17.42
N GLY A 155 -21.93 19.50 16.09
CA GLY A 155 -21.88 20.70 15.25
C GLY A 155 -20.48 21.05 14.72
N GLU A 156 -19.46 20.25 15.06
CA GLU A 156 -18.11 20.37 14.52
C GLU A 156 -17.86 19.30 13.44
N MET A 157 -17.38 19.75 12.28
CA MET A 157 -17.06 18.90 11.15
C MET A 157 -15.66 18.31 11.33
N VAL A 158 -15.56 17.00 11.51
CA VAL A 158 -14.29 16.29 11.70
C VAL A 158 -14.02 15.37 10.53
N GLU A 159 -12.83 15.47 9.94
CA GLU A 159 -12.36 14.53 8.94
C GLU A 159 -11.61 13.37 9.62
N VAL A 160 -12.04 12.15 9.31
CA VAL A 160 -11.45 10.91 9.85
C VAL A 160 -10.96 10.08 8.66
N PRO A 161 -9.65 9.81 8.55
CA PRO A 161 -9.13 8.90 7.54
C PRO A 161 -9.52 7.45 7.87
N GLY A 162 -9.52 6.61 6.85
CA GLY A 162 -9.70 5.18 7.02
C GLY A 162 -8.88 4.35 6.03
N SER A 163 -8.61 3.11 6.41
CA SER A 163 -7.93 2.15 5.55
C SER A 163 -8.39 0.72 5.80
N GLY A 164 -8.16 -0.12 4.80
CA GLY A 164 -8.48 -1.53 4.89
C GLY A 164 -7.79 -2.31 3.78
N ASP A 165 -7.38 -3.52 4.08
CA ASP A 165 -6.83 -4.44 3.09
C ASP A 165 -7.32 -5.86 3.37
N GLY A 166 -7.25 -6.71 2.36
CA GLY A 166 -7.67 -8.09 2.51
C GLY A 166 -7.72 -8.84 1.20
N GLN A 167 -8.43 -9.96 1.23
CA GLN A 167 -8.66 -10.82 0.09
C GLN A 167 -10.15 -11.01 -0.14
N LEU A 168 -10.55 -11.04 -1.40
CA LEU A 168 -11.91 -11.30 -1.83
C LEU A 168 -11.92 -12.45 -2.83
N ASP A 169 -12.83 -13.41 -2.64
CA ASP A 169 -13.09 -14.49 -3.59
C ASP A 169 -14.18 -14.04 -4.56
N VAL A 170 -13.81 -13.73 -5.80
CA VAL A 170 -14.69 -13.16 -6.83
C VAL A 170 -15.20 -14.19 -7.80
N SER A 171 -16.48 -14.00 -8.12
CA SER A 171 -17.19 -14.65 -9.20
C SER A 171 -18.08 -13.62 -9.90
N ALA A 172 -18.48 -13.92 -11.14
CA ALA A 172 -19.26 -12.99 -11.95
C ALA A 172 -20.58 -12.61 -11.25
N GLY A 173 -20.84 -11.31 -11.17
CA GLY A 173 -22.05 -10.72 -10.58
C GLY A 173 -22.08 -10.69 -9.05
N LYS A 174 -20.99 -11.07 -8.37
CA LYS A 174 -20.92 -11.00 -6.90
C LYS A 174 -21.00 -9.54 -6.43
N LEU A 175 -21.71 -9.32 -5.33
CA LEU A 175 -21.79 -8.03 -4.65
C LEU A 175 -21.03 -8.12 -3.34
N PHE A 176 -20.12 -7.17 -3.11
CA PHE A 176 -19.45 -6.95 -1.84
C PHE A 176 -19.95 -5.65 -1.22
N LYS A 177 -20.17 -5.66 0.09
CA LYS A 177 -20.55 -4.47 0.84
C LYS A 177 -19.38 -3.96 1.65
N LEU A 178 -19.19 -2.65 1.62
CA LEU A 178 -18.24 -1.97 2.46
C LEU A 178 -18.73 -1.96 3.90
N ARG A 179 -17.83 -2.29 4.82
CA ARG A 179 -18.05 -2.33 6.27
C ARG A 179 -17.00 -1.49 6.97
N TYR A 180 -17.44 -0.88 8.06
CA TYR A 180 -16.64 -0.01 8.91
C TYR A 180 -16.56 -0.58 10.31
N GLU A 181 -15.38 -0.46 10.91
CA GLU A 181 -15.15 -0.70 12.32
C GLU A 181 -14.30 0.45 12.86
N PHE A 182 -14.71 1.07 13.97
CA PHE A 182 -13.95 2.16 14.57
C PHE A 182 -12.72 1.60 15.28
N GLY A 183 -11.52 1.98 14.80
CA GLY A 183 -10.27 1.82 15.54
C GLY A 183 -10.03 2.95 16.54
N GLU A 184 -8.89 2.94 17.22
CA GLU A 184 -8.53 3.98 18.20
C GLU A 184 -8.29 5.35 17.55
N GLU A 185 -7.74 5.38 16.33
CA GLU A 185 -7.36 6.62 15.62
C GLU A 185 -7.79 6.64 14.13
N GLU A 186 -8.34 5.55 13.61
CA GLU A 186 -8.64 5.38 12.18
C GLU A 186 -9.89 4.49 11.98
N LEU A 187 -10.63 4.72 10.89
CA LEU A 187 -11.68 3.79 10.44
C LEU A 187 -11.05 2.57 9.76
N MET A 188 -11.40 1.38 10.24
CA MET A 188 -11.02 0.12 9.61
C MET A 188 -12.08 -0.28 8.59
N LEU A 189 -11.69 -0.48 7.34
CA LEU A 189 -12.60 -0.84 6.24
C LEU A 189 -12.45 -2.31 5.83
N ARG A 190 -13.57 -2.96 5.50
CA ARG A 190 -13.58 -4.33 4.96
C ARG A 190 -14.64 -4.53 3.88
N LEU A 191 -14.37 -5.46 2.97
CA LEU A 191 -15.35 -5.93 1.97
C LEU A 191 -15.90 -7.28 2.40
N GLU A 192 -17.23 -7.39 2.52
CA GLU A 192 -17.96 -8.61 2.88
C GLU A 192 -18.92 -9.06 1.78
#